data_AF-A0AAN6PBH5-F1
#
_entry.id   AF-A0AAN6PBH5-F1
#
_cell.length_a   1.000
_cell.length_b   1.000
_cell.length_c   1.000
_cell.angle_alpha   90.00
_cell.angle_beta   90.00
_cell.angle_gamma   90.00
#
_symmetry.space_group_name_H-M   'P 1'
#
loop_
_entity.id
_entity.type
_entity.pdbx_description
1 polymer ?
#
loop_
_entity_poly.entity_id
_entity_poly.type
_entity_poly.pdbx_seq_one_letter_code
_entity_poly.pdbx_strand_id
1 'polypeptide(L)'
;MTFQSSHLQEDGIHLDCLKPLLRAAPNIANLTLRGIEGAGTLEVILDKLTNLDVQYSVLNGDSLVNILSACPNLESLKYDIGEIDDSGYNQFTISEARAAILAHALNLNSLHLDRSYDWEDSWDDDDVASMRRVMEERGIRLEVHLAS
;
A
#
# COMPACT_ATOMS: atom_id res chain seq x y z
N MET A 1 -4.67 -13.94 -5.92
CA MET A 1 -4.68 -14.70 -4.64
C MET A 1 -5.08 -13.72 -3.56
N THR A 2 -5.92 -14.13 -2.60
CA THR A 2 -6.47 -13.22 -1.60
C THR A 2 -6.14 -13.72 -0.20
N PHE A 3 -5.61 -12.84 0.64
CA PHE A 3 -5.36 -13.08 2.07
C PHE A 3 -6.22 -12.14 2.90
N GLN A 4 -6.94 -12.70 3.86
CA GLN A 4 -7.79 -11.95 4.78
C GLN A 4 -7.73 -12.61 6.16
N SER A 5 -7.68 -11.79 7.21
CA SER A 5 -7.97 -12.26 8.56
C SER A 5 -9.49 -12.36 8.72
N SER A 6 -10.00 -13.50 9.19
CA SER A 6 -11.42 -13.70 9.52
C SER A 6 -11.78 -13.22 10.94
N HIS A 7 -10.79 -12.77 11.70
CA HIS A 7 -10.98 -12.23 13.03
C HIS A 7 -10.33 -10.85 13.08
N LEU A 8 -11.17 -9.84 13.33
CA LEU A 8 -10.79 -8.55 13.91
C LEU A 8 -10.32 -8.80 15.35
N GLN A 9 -9.30 -9.65 15.54
CA GLN A 9 -8.48 -9.55 16.73
C GLN A 9 -7.74 -8.22 16.62
N GLU A 10 -7.46 -7.61 17.76
CA GLU A 10 -6.93 -6.25 17.93
C GLU A 10 -5.58 -6.01 17.19
N ASP A 11 -5.05 -7.02 16.48
CA ASP A 11 -3.84 -6.98 15.68
C ASP A 11 -4.10 -7.63 14.29
N GLY A 12 -3.91 -6.88 13.21
CA GLY A 12 -3.96 -7.32 11.83
C GLY A 12 -2.84 -8.31 11.45
N ILE A 13 -2.75 -8.67 10.17
CA ILE A 13 -1.70 -9.57 9.67
C ILE A 13 -0.42 -8.78 9.49
N HIS A 14 0.61 -9.06 10.30
CA HIS A 14 1.94 -8.50 10.07
C HIS A 14 2.50 -8.92 8.70
N LEU A 15 3.12 -7.96 8.01
CA LEU A 15 3.63 -8.13 6.65
C LEU A 15 4.63 -9.31 6.52
N ASP A 16 5.46 -9.54 7.55
CA ASP A 16 6.45 -10.61 7.57
C ASP A 16 5.87 -12.03 7.65
N CYS A 17 4.64 -12.18 8.16
CA CYS A 17 3.92 -13.46 8.17
C CYS A 17 3.62 -13.96 6.74
N LEU A 18 3.62 -13.07 5.74
CA LEU A 18 3.38 -13.44 4.35
C LEU A 18 4.62 -14.06 3.66
N LYS A 19 5.82 -13.96 4.25
CA LYS A 19 7.07 -14.43 3.64
C LYS A 19 7.04 -15.87 3.13
N PRO A 20 6.66 -16.89 3.95
CA PRO A 20 6.76 -18.29 3.51
C PRO A 20 5.85 -18.57 2.31
N LEU A 21 4.71 -17.90 2.29
CA LEU A 21 3.66 -18.04 1.31
C LEU A 21 4.03 -17.38 -0.02
N LEU A 22 4.56 -16.16 0.04
CA LEU A 22 5.07 -15.46 -1.13
C LEU A 22 6.28 -16.18 -1.74
N ARG A 23 7.13 -16.80 -0.92
CA ARG A 23 8.23 -17.69 -1.40
C ARG A 23 7.70 -18.93 -2.11
N ALA A 24 6.58 -19.49 -1.67
CA ALA A 24 5.96 -20.64 -2.30
C ALA A 24 5.21 -20.30 -3.60
N ALA A 25 4.89 -19.02 -3.83
CA ALA A 25 4.14 -18.54 -4.99
C ALA A 25 4.88 -17.45 -5.80
N PRO A 26 6.10 -17.72 -6.31
CA PRO A 26 6.93 -16.70 -6.96
C PRO A 26 6.34 -16.14 -8.26
N ASN A 27 5.41 -16.87 -8.90
CA ASN A 27 4.78 -16.47 -10.15
C ASN A 27 3.43 -15.72 -9.96
N ILE A 28 3.15 -15.24 -8.75
CA ILE A 28 1.92 -14.52 -8.48
C ILE A 28 1.88 -13.21 -9.28
N ALA A 29 0.83 -13.02 -10.07
CA ALA A 29 0.61 -11.79 -10.85
C ALA A 29 -0.35 -10.81 -10.19
N ASN A 30 -1.26 -11.33 -9.36
CA ASN A 30 -2.32 -10.56 -8.71
C ASN A 30 -2.42 -10.96 -7.24
N LEU A 31 -2.27 -9.99 -6.35
CA LEU A 31 -2.30 -10.18 -4.91
C LEU A 31 -3.28 -9.20 -4.27
N THR A 32 -4.22 -9.73 -3.49
CA THR A 32 -5.09 -8.95 -2.63
C THR A 32 -4.74 -9.25 -1.19
N LEU A 33 -4.44 -8.20 -0.43
CA LEU A 33 -4.14 -8.25 0.98
C LEU A 33 -5.20 -7.46 1.74
N ARG A 34 -5.75 -8.04 2.81
CA ARG A 34 -6.76 -7.37 3.63
C ARG A 34 -6.42 -7.45 5.10
N GLY A 35 -6.45 -6.31 5.80
CA GLY A 35 -6.12 -6.24 7.22
C GLY A 35 -4.63 -6.48 7.46
N ILE A 36 -3.76 -5.82 6.69
CA ILE A 36 -2.30 -5.89 6.89
C ILE A 36 -1.85 -4.75 7.79
N GLU A 37 -0.91 -5.06 8.68
CA GLU A 37 -0.26 -4.06 9.53
C GLU A 37 1.23 -3.90 9.20
N GLY A 38 1.67 -2.65 9.27
CA GLY A 38 3.00 -2.19 8.94
C GLY A 38 4.03 -2.55 10.01
N ALA A 39 4.55 -3.77 9.94
CA ALA A 39 5.80 -4.15 10.59
C ALA A 39 6.51 -5.25 9.80
N GLY A 40 7.84 -5.11 9.66
CA GLY A 40 8.70 -6.10 9.01
C GLY A 40 8.98 -5.86 7.52
N THR A 41 9.75 -6.77 6.94
CA THR A 41 10.21 -6.74 5.54
C THR A 41 9.62 -7.93 4.79
N LEU A 42 9.47 -7.87 3.46
CA LEU A 42 9.02 -9.03 2.68
C LEU A 42 10.18 -9.99 2.31
N GLU A 43 11.41 -9.51 2.15
CA GLU A 43 12.60 -10.35 1.80
C GLU A 43 12.32 -11.37 0.66
N VAL A 44 11.54 -10.94 -0.32
CA VAL A 44 11.21 -11.67 -1.54
C VAL A 44 11.15 -10.69 -2.70
N ILE A 45 11.33 -11.20 -3.92
CA ILE A 45 11.09 -10.44 -5.15
C ILE A 45 9.96 -11.12 -5.89
N LEU A 46 8.90 -10.37 -6.15
CA LEU A 46 7.70 -10.79 -6.86
C LEU A 46 7.72 -10.16 -8.26
N ASP A 47 8.65 -10.61 -9.10
CA ASP A 47 8.88 -10.04 -10.43
C ASP A 47 7.69 -10.23 -11.39
N LYS A 48 6.78 -11.16 -11.11
CA LYS A 48 5.55 -11.37 -11.88
C LYS A 48 4.37 -10.55 -11.38
N LEU A 49 4.45 -9.95 -10.19
CA LEU A 49 3.34 -9.22 -9.60
C LEU A 49 3.15 -7.88 -10.32
N THR A 50 2.01 -7.74 -10.99
CA THR A 50 1.63 -6.52 -11.70
C THR A 50 0.47 -5.79 -11.04
N ASN A 51 -0.37 -6.50 -10.27
CA ASN A 51 -1.49 -5.89 -9.55
C ASN A 51 -1.45 -6.23 -8.06
N LEU A 52 -1.46 -5.18 -7.24
CA LEU A 52 -1.54 -5.27 -5.79
C LEU A 52 -2.73 -4.45 -5.29
N ASP A 53 -3.58 -5.11 -4.52
CA ASP A 53 -4.75 -4.52 -3.87
C ASP A 53 -4.61 -4.72 -2.37
N VAL A 54 -4.44 -3.63 -1.62
CA VAL A 54 -4.26 -3.64 -0.17
C VAL A 54 -5.46 -2.93 0.44
N GLN A 55 -6.22 -3.64 1.26
CA GLN A 55 -7.52 -3.19 1.75
C GLN A 55 -7.56 -3.18 3.25
N TYR A 56 -8.25 -2.20 3.84
CA TYR A 56 -8.43 -2.09 5.29
C TYR A 56 -7.12 -2.32 6.05
N SER A 57 -6.02 -1.71 5.59
CA SER A 57 -4.68 -1.96 6.11
C SER A 57 -4.06 -0.68 6.65
N VAL A 58 -3.13 -0.83 7.60
CA VAL A 58 -2.41 0.29 8.21
C VAL A 58 -0.91 0.07 7.97
N LEU A 59 -0.34 0.84 7.04
CA LEU A 59 1.07 0.74 6.65
C LEU A 59 1.78 2.06 6.89
N ASN A 60 2.95 2.01 7.52
CA ASN A 60 3.87 3.13 7.57
C ASN A 60 4.69 3.28 6.27
N GLY A 61 5.41 4.39 6.12
CA GLY A 61 6.22 4.69 4.94
C GLY A 61 7.26 3.60 4.63
N ASP A 62 7.92 3.07 5.66
CA ASP A 62 8.91 1.99 5.51
C ASP A 62 8.29 0.69 4.98
N SER A 63 7.09 0.33 5.45
CA SER A 63 6.36 -0.85 4.99
C SER A 63 5.95 -0.69 3.52
N LEU A 64 5.52 0.51 3.12
CA LEU A 64 5.22 0.81 1.72
C LEU A 64 6.47 0.68 0.83
N VAL A 65 7.61 1.21 1.26
CA VAL A 65 8.90 1.04 0.56
C VAL A 65 9.27 -0.44 0.43
N ASN A 66 9.12 -1.21 1.50
CA ASN A 66 9.40 -2.65 1.49
C ASN A 66 8.51 -3.43 0.51
N ILE A 67 7.24 -3.06 0.41
CA ILE A 67 6.30 -3.67 -0.55
C ILE A 67 6.68 -3.31 -1.98
N LEU A 68 6.89 -2.02 -2.26
CA LEU A 68 7.18 -1.55 -3.62
C LEU A 68 8.53 -2.07 -4.13
N SER A 69 9.55 -2.12 -3.28
CA SER A 69 10.85 -2.69 -3.64
C SER A 69 10.80 -4.20 -3.90
N ALA A 70 9.87 -4.93 -3.26
CA ALA A 70 9.62 -6.33 -3.54
C ALA A 70 8.87 -6.57 -4.88
N CYS A 71 8.22 -5.55 -5.44
CA CYS A 71 7.34 -5.67 -6.61
C CYS A 71 7.81 -4.76 -7.77
N PRO A 72 8.98 -5.00 -8.39
CA PRO A 72 9.59 -4.07 -9.34
C PRO A 72 8.79 -3.88 -10.65
N ASN A 73 7.90 -4.82 -10.99
CA ASN A 73 7.05 -4.79 -12.18
C ASN A 73 5.60 -4.43 -11.85
N LEU A 74 5.34 -3.83 -10.68
CA LEU A 74 4.00 -3.43 -10.30
C LEU A 74 3.47 -2.36 -11.25
N GLU A 75 2.29 -2.59 -11.80
CA GLU A 75 1.59 -1.74 -12.76
C GLU A 75 0.41 -1.02 -12.11
N SER A 76 -0.30 -1.70 -11.19
CA SER A 76 -1.44 -1.15 -10.46
C SER A 76 -1.31 -1.39 -8.96
N LEU A 77 -1.49 -0.31 -8.19
CA LEU A 77 -1.61 -0.32 -6.74
C LEU A 77 -2.96 0.26 -6.33
N LYS A 78 -3.72 -0.50 -5.54
CA LYS A 78 -4.85 0.02 -4.77
C LYS A 78 -4.53 -0.07 -3.29
N TYR A 79 -4.76 1.00 -2.57
CA TYR A 79 -4.57 1.06 -1.13
C TYR A 79 -5.78 1.72 -0.48
N ASP A 80 -6.48 0.96 0.35
CA ASP A 80 -7.61 1.40 1.17
C ASP A 80 -7.20 1.32 2.64
N ILE A 81 -7.25 2.48 3.31
CA ILE A 81 -6.84 2.65 4.69
C ILE A 81 -7.78 1.87 5.62
N GLY A 82 -7.18 1.10 6.53
CA GLY A 82 -7.90 0.45 7.62
C GLY A 82 -8.24 1.41 8.75
N GLU A 83 -9.14 0.98 9.62
CA GLU A 83 -9.43 1.69 10.86
C GLU A 83 -8.15 1.78 11.69
N ILE A 84 -7.66 3.01 11.91
CA ILE A 84 -6.57 3.27 12.84
C ILE A 84 -7.23 3.31 14.23
N ASP A 85 -7.02 2.27 15.03
CA ASP A 85 -7.35 2.33 16.44
C ASP A 85 -6.30 3.21 17.17
N ASP A 86 -6.64 3.70 18.36
CA ASP A 86 -5.77 4.56 19.20
C ASP A 86 -4.41 3.91 19.59
N SER A 87 -4.06 2.76 19.00
CA SER A 87 -2.87 1.95 19.26
C SER A 87 -1.55 2.58 18.78
N GLY A 88 -1.62 3.70 18.04
CA GLY A 88 -0.44 4.48 17.66
C GLY A 88 0.30 3.96 16.42
N TYR A 89 -0.38 3.23 15.52
CA TYR A 89 0.19 2.90 14.22
C TYR A 89 0.31 4.15 13.33
N ASN A 90 1.55 4.49 12.96
CA ASN A 90 1.82 5.59 12.03
C ASN A 90 1.48 5.18 10.60
N GLN A 91 0.30 5.55 10.12
CA GLN A 91 -0.04 5.46 8.69
C GLN A 91 0.92 6.35 7.87
N PHE A 92 1.27 5.92 6.66
CA PHE A 92 2.10 6.74 5.78
C PHE A 92 1.39 8.05 5.39
N THR A 93 2.20 9.09 5.23
CA THR A 93 1.79 10.38 4.64
C THR A 93 1.79 10.31 3.11
N ILE A 94 1.06 11.22 2.46
CA ILE A 94 1.11 11.36 1.00
C ILE A 94 2.52 11.63 0.50
N SER A 95 3.27 12.46 1.21
CA SER A 95 4.67 12.76 0.88
C SER A 95 5.57 11.52 0.92
N GLU A 96 5.39 10.62 1.88
CA GLU A 96 6.08 9.33 1.94
C GLU A 96 5.66 8.41 0.79
N ALA A 97 4.36 8.30 0.52
CA ALA A 97 3.85 7.49 -0.59
C ALA A 97 4.43 7.96 -1.93
N ARG A 98 4.42 9.27 -2.17
CA ARG A 98 5.03 9.89 -3.35
C ARG A 98 6.49 9.51 -3.48
N ALA A 99 7.27 9.66 -2.40
CA ALA A 99 8.70 9.35 -2.41
C ALA A 99 8.96 7.86 -2.72
N ALA A 100 8.20 6.96 -2.08
CA ALA A 100 8.32 5.52 -2.28
C ALA A 100 7.98 5.10 -3.72
N ILE A 101 6.91 5.65 -4.28
CA ILE A 101 6.49 5.38 -5.66
C ILE A 101 7.53 5.86 -6.67
N LEU A 102 8.05 7.07 -6.50
CA LEU A 102 9.06 7.62 -7.40
C LEU A 102 10.34 6.78 -7.39
N ALA A 103 10.73 6.26 -6.22
CA ALA A 103 11.95 5.49 -6.04
C ALA A 103 11.82 4.02 -6.50
N HIS A 104 10.68 3.38 -6.26
CA HIS A 104 10.58 1.91 -6.36
C HIS A 104 9.54 1.41 -7.38
N ALA A 105 8.48 2.17 -7.66
CA ALA A 105 7.37 1.74 -8.51
C ALA A 105 7.51 2.30 -9.94
N LEU A 106 8.60 1.94 -10.61
CA LEU A 106 8.96 2.53 -11.92
C LEU A 106 7.98 2.21 -13.05
N ASN A 107 7.31 1.06 -12.97
CA ASN A 107 6.35 0.57 -13.96
C ASN A 107 4.89 0.88 -13.61
N LEU A 108 4.66 1.56 -12.48
CA LEU A 108 3.31 1.89 -12.02
C LEU A 108 2.64 2.81 -13.04
N ASN A 109 1.41 2.50 -13.41
CA ASN A 109 0.58 3.29 -14.32
C ASN A 109 -0.81 3.61 -13.73
N SER A 110 -1.20 2.92 -12.66
CA SER A 110 -2.46 3.16 -11.95
C SER A 110 -2.22 3.14 -10.44
N LEU A 111 -2.68 4.20 -9.78
CA LEU A 111 -2.64 4.36 -8.33
C LEU A 111 -4.01 4.78 -7.82
N HIS A 112 -4.53 4.02 -6.87
CA HIS A 112 -5.76 4.33 -6.16
C HIS A 112 -5.46 4.39 -4.66
N LEU A 113 -5.81 5.50 -4.02
CA LEU A 113 -5.65 5.74 -2.60
C LEU A 113 -7.01 6.10 -1.99
N ASP A 114 -7.50 5.30 -1.05
CA ASP A 114 -8.77 5.53 -0.37
C ASP A 114 -8.54 5.77 1.13
N ARG A 115 -9.01 6.92 1.61
CA ARG A 115 -8.93 7.38 3.01
C ARG A 115 -10.33 7.54 3.61
N SER A 116 -11.36 6.90 3.06
CA SER A 116 -12.75 7.06 3.54
C SER A 116 -12.98 6.64 4.99
N TYR A 117 -12.07 5.89 5.62
CA TYR A 117 -12.16 5.41 7.01
C TYR A 117 -11.29 6.16 8.02
N ASP A 118 -10.51 7.17 7.62
CA ASP A 118 -9.61 7.90 8.51
C ASP A 118 -10.28 9.14 9.13
N TRP A 119 -10.12 9.31 10.44
CA TRP A 119 -10.73 10.35 11.26
C TRP A 119 -9.74 11.48 11.60
N GLU A 120 -8.44 11.34 11.32
CA GLU A 120 -7.43 12.39 11.52
C GLU A 120 -6.88 12.93 10.22
N ASP A 121 -6.70 14.26 10.16
CA ASP A 121 -6.40 15.09 8.99
C ASP A 121 -4.96 14.91 8.44
N SER A 122 -4.54 13.67 8.18
CA SER A 122 -3.15 13.31 7.84
C SER A 122 -2.77 13.60 6.38
N TRP A 123 -3.76 13.67 5.48
CA TRP A 123 -3.55 14.01 4.07
C TRP A 123 -4.20 15.36 3.79
N ASP A 124 -3.39 16.42 3.82
CA ASP A 124 -3.86 17.75 3.43
C ASP A 124 -4.04 17.85 1.90
N ASP A 125 -4.90 18.78 1.48
CA ASP A 125 -5.23 19.01 0.07
C ASP A 125 -4.01 19.42 -0.77
N ASP A 126 -3.05 20.11 -0.18
CA ASP A 126 -1.85 20.60 -0.88
C ASP A 126 -0.90 19.44 -1.23
N ASP A 127 -0.72 18.50 -0.31
CA ASP A 127 0.05 17.27 -0.50
C ASP A 127 -0.62 16.37 -1.53
N VAL A 128 -1.94 16.21 -1.49
CA VAL A 128 -2.70 15.44 -2.49
C VAL A 128 -2.61 16.10 -3.87
N ALA A 129 -2.72 17.43 -3.96
CA ALA A 129 -2.57 18.17 -5.21
C ALA A 129 -1.14 18.03 -5.78
N SER A 130 -0.13 18.10 -4.89
CA SER A 130 1.27 17.92 -5.24
C SER A 130 1.55 16.50 -5.77
N MET A 131 1.03 15.48 -5.09
CA MET A 131 1.10 14.09 -5.53
C MET A 131 0.43 13.90 -6.89
N ARG A 132 -0.77 14.45 -7.09
CA ARG A 132 -1.51 14.37 -8.36
C ARG A 132 -0.70 14.90 -9.53
N ARG A 133 -0.15 16.10 -9.38
CA ARG A 133 0.71 16.70 -10.42
C ARG A 133 1.88 15.78 -10.79
N VAL A 134 2.59 15.25 -9.79
CA VAL A 134 3.75 14.38 -10.02
C VAL A 134 3.36 13.05 -10.69
N MET A 135 2.24 12.45 -10.27
CA MET A 135 1.72 11.23 -10.90
C MET A 135 1.32 11.47 -12.35
N GLU A 136 0.66 12.59 -12.65
CA GLU A 136 0.30 12.98 -14.02
C GLU A 136 1.54 13.20 -14.91
N GLU A 137 2.57 13.89 -14.41
CA GLU A 137 3.85 14.08 -15.11
C GLU A 137 4.55 12.73 -15.42
N ARG A 138 4.35 11.72 -14.57
CA ARG A 138 4.82 10.34 -14.78
C ARG A 138 3.91 9.49 -15.66
N GLY A 139 2.74 10.00 -16.08
CA GLY A 139 1.75 9.25 -16.85
C GLY A 139 0.95 8.24 -16.02
N ILE A 140 0.91 8.41 -14.69
CA ILE A 140 0.20 7.54 -13.74
C ILE A 140 -1.21 8.08 -13.54
N ARG A 141 -2.22 7.22 -13.73
CA ARG A 141 -3.60 7.55 -13.38
C ARG A 141 -3.76 7.51 -11.87
N LEU A 142 -4.04 8.66 -11.26
CA LEU A 142 -4.27 8.80 -9.82
C LEU A 142 -5.74 9.01 -9.47
N GLU A 143 -6.27 8.13 -8.63
CA GLU A 143 -7.54 8.28 -7.94
C GLU A 143 -7.28 8.42 -6.43
N VAL A 144 -7.85 9.45 -5.81
CA VAL A 144 -7.78 9.67 -4.36
C VAL A 144 -9.18 9.92 -3.84
N HIS A 145 -9.61 9.17 -2.83
CA HIS A 145 -10.84 9.41 -2.10
C HIS A 145 -10.51 9.86 -0.68
N LEU A 146 -11.07 11.00 -0.28
CA LEU A 146 -10.94 11.57 1.06
C LEU A 146 -12.30 11.49 1.76
N ALA A 147 -12.30 11.34 3.08
CA ALA A 147 -13.52 11.45 3.87
C ALA A 147 -14.15 12.84 3.67
N SER A 148 -15.46 12.86 3.42
CA SER A 148 -16.26 14.07 3.14
C SER A 148 -16.82 14.71 4.40
#